data_AF-A0A2T0VVA8-F1
#
_entry.id   AF-A0A2T0VVA8-F1
#
_cell.length_a   1.000
_cell.length_b   1.000
_cell.length_c   1.000
_cell.angle_alpha   90.00
_cell.angle_beta   90.00
_cell.angle_gamma   90.00
#
_symmetry.space_group_name_H-M   'P 1'
#
loop_
_entity.id
_entity.type
_entity.pdbx_description
1 polymer ?
#
loop_
_entity_poly.entity_id
_entity_poly.type
_entity_poly.pdbx_seq_one_letter_code
_entity_poly.pdbx_strand_id
1 'polypeptide(L)'
;MRQLKQLFWIFLFSFIGELLSLISPFPVPGSVIGMVLLFIALHFKWVKLVQVEEVGNWLTDNMAIFFVPAGVGLMTNFGILGDIWWQLLVTIFITTTLMIAFVAYIVQRIKRRTDDKLQNTSVSKEAV
;
A
#
# COMPACT_ATOMS: atom_id res chain seq x y z
N MET A 1 -7.77 10.21 -25.35
CA MET A 1 -8.57 9.12 -24.74
C MET A 1 -7.78 8.04 -24.01
N ARG A 2 -6.44 7.92 -24.19
CA ARG A 2 -5.65 6.89 -23.50
C ARG A 2 -5.72 7.01 -21.97
N GLN A 3 -5.51 8.21 -21.42
CA GLN A 3 -5.58 8.46 -19.98
C GLN A 3 -6.92 8.05 -19.36
N LEU A 4 -8.03 8.35 -20.03
CA LEU A 4 -9.36 7.99 -19.54
C LEU A 4 -9.53 6.47 -19.41
N LYS A 5 -8.96 5.69 -20.34
CA LYS A 5 -8.95 4.23 -20.25
C LYS A 5 -8.09 3.74 -19.08
N GLN A 6 -6.96 4.40 -18.81
CA GLN A 6 -6.10 4.02 -17.68
C GLN A 6 -6.75 4.32 -16.33
N LEU A 7 -7.32 5.52 -16.22
CA LEU A 7 -8.11 5.95 -15.07
C LEU A 7 -9.27 4.99 -14.85
N PHE A 8 -9.97 4.59 -15.91
CA PHE A 8 -11.05 3.60 -15.85
C PHE A 8 -10.58 2.27 -15.25
N TRP A 9 -9.44 1.72 -15.69
CA TRP A 9 -8.92 0.47 -15.10
C TRP A 9 -8.62 0.62 -13.60
N ILE A 10 -7.94 1.70 -13.20
CA ILE A 10 -7.61 1.95 -11.79
C ILE A 10 -8.89 2.04 -10.95
N PHE A 11 -9.87 2.83 -11.38
CA PHE A 11 -11.14 2.96 -10.66
C PHE A 11 -11.98 1.69 -10.69
N LEU A 12 -11.95 0.92 -11.79
CA LEU A 12 -12.68 -0.34 -11.91
C LEU A 12 -12.22 -1.34 -10.84
N PHE A 13 -10.91 -1.55 -10.71
CA PHE A 13 -10.39 -2.45 -9.68
C PHE A 13 -10.59 -1.91 -8.27
N SER A 14 -10.48 -0.59 -8.06
CA SER A 14 -10.79 0.03 -6.78
C SER A 14 -12.25 -0.19 -6.38
N PHE A 15 -13.18 -0.01 -7.33
CA PHE A 15 -14.61 -0.24 -7.12
C PHE A 15 -14.94 -1.71 -6.85
N ILE A 16 -14.36 -2.64 -7.60
CA ILE A 16 -14.52 -4.08 -7.34
C ILE A 16 -13.95 -4.44 -5.97
N GLY A 17 -12.80 -3.89 -5.59
CA GLY A 17 -12.21 -4.09 -4.27
C GLY A 17 -13.11 -3.60 -3.14
N GLU A 18 -13.78 -2.46 -3.32
CA GLU A 18 -14.76 -1.93 -2.38
C GLU A 18 -16.00 -2.85 -2.26
N LEU A 19 -16.54 -3.31 -3.39
CA LEU A 19 -17.66 -4.26 -3.38
C LEU A 19 -17.29 -5.57 -2.66
N LEU A 20 -16.07 -6.07 -2.87
CA LEU A 20 -15.57 -7.26 -2.17
C LEU A 20 -15.34 -7.00 -0.68
N SER A 21 -14.90 -5.80 -0.30
CA SER A 21 -14.73 -5.42 1.10
C SER A 21 -16.06 -5.44 1.86
N LEU A 22 -17.16 -5.07 1.21
CA LEU A 22 -18.49 -5.04 1.84
C LEU A 22 -19.03 -6.44 2.17
N ILE A 23 -18.66 -7.45 1.38
CA ILE A 23 -19.08 -8.85 1.60
C ILE A 23 -18.05 -9.66 2.40
N SER A 24 -16.82 -9.16 2.51
CA SER A 24 -15.72 -9.84 3.19
C SER A 24 -15.86 -9.73 4.72
N PRO A 25 -15.64 -10.81 5.48
CA PRO A 25 -15.63 -10.76 6.93
C PRO A 25 -14.35 -10.14 7.52
N PHE A 26 -13.35 -9.82 6.70
CA PHE A 26 -12.05 -9.30 7.15
C PHE A 26 -12.01 -7.76 7.13
N PRO A 27 -11.37 -7.12 8.13
CA PRO A 27 -11.23 -5.67 8.20
C PRO A 27 -10.12 -5.15 7.28
N VAL A 28 -10.19 -5.46 5.99
CA VAL A 28 -9.25 -5.00 4.97
C VAL A 28 -9.93 -3.90 4.15
N PRO A 29 -9.35 -2.69 4.04
CA PRO A 29 -9.93 -1.64 3.21
C PRO A 29 -10.10 -2.09 1.75
N GLY A 30 -11.22 -1.75 1.13
CA GLY A 30 -11.52 -2.13 -0.25
C GLY A 30 -10.47 -1.66 -1.27
N SER A 31 -9.87 -0.49 -1.04
CA SER A 31 -8.77 0.01 -1.87
C SER A 31 -7.54 -0.91 -1.88
N VAL A 32 -7.23 -1.57 -0.75
CA VAL A 32 -6.12 -2.55 -0.64
C VAL A 32 -6.47 -3.82 -1.41
N ILE A 33 -7.72 -4.28 -1.31
CA ILE A 33 -8.21 -5.43 -2.09
C ILE A 33 -8.13 -5.11 -3.59
N GLY A 34 -8.56 -3.92 -4.00
CA GLY A 34 -8.48 -3.45 -5.38
C GLY A 34 -7.05 -3.39 -5.91
N MET A 35 -6.09 -2.94 -5.10
CA MET A 35 -4.66 -2.97 -5.46
C MET A 35 -4.15 -4.40 -5.69
N VAL A 36 -4.51 -5.34 -4.83
CA VAL A 36 -4.14 -6.76 -5.00
C VAL A 36 -4.77 -7.35 -6.26
N LEU A 37 -6.04 -7.04 -6.55
CA LEU A 37 -6.70 -7.49 -7.77
C LEU A 37 -6.05 -6.93 -9.04
N LEU A 38 -5.74 -5.63 -9.05
CA LEU A 38 -5.03 -5.01 -10.16
C LEU A 38 -3.64 -5.64 -10.35
N PHE A 39 -2.92 -5.90 -9.25
CA PHE A 39 -1.64 -6.60 -9.30
C PHE A 39 -1.77 -8.00 -9.91
N ILE A 40 -2.78 -8.78 -9.50
CA ILE A 40 -3.07 -10.09 -10.08
C ILE A 40 -3.39 -9.97 -11.58
N ALA A 41 -4.21 -9.00 -11.98
CA ALA A 41 -4.56 -8.79 -13.38
C ALA A 41 -3.34 -8.38 -14.24
N LEU A 42 -2.41 -7.60 -13.69
CA LEU A 42 -1.12 -7.28 -14.31
C LEU A 42 -0.22 -8.51 -14.41
N HIS A 43 -0.16 -9.32 -13.36
CA HIS A 43 0.64 -10.55 -13.31
C HIS A 43 0.21 -11.56 -14.38
N PHE A 44 -1.10 -11.78 -14.54
CA PHE A 44 -1.67 -12.64 -15.57
C PHE A 44 -1.77 -11.98 -16.96
N LYS A 45 -1.30 -10.73 -17.11
CA LYS A 45 -1.34 -9.94 -18.34
C LYS A 45 -2.75 -9.71 -18.91
N TRP A 46 -3.79 -9.80 -18.08
CA TRP A 46 -5.15 -9.38 -18.43
C TRP A 46 -5.21 -7.87 -18.65
N VAL A 47 -4.42 -7.14 -17.89
CA VAL A 47 -4.15 -5.72 -18.08
C VAL A 47 -2.66 -5.56 -18.34
N LYS A 48 -2.29 -4.74 -19.33
CA LYS A 48 -0.89 -4.41 -19.61
C LYS A 48 -0.48 -3.20 -18.79
N LEU A 49 0.78 -3.14 -18.34
CA LEU A 49 1.30 -2.03 -17.54
C LEU A 49 1.05 -0.66 -18.20
N VAL A 50 1.26 -0.56 -19.52
CA VAL A 50 0.99 0.64 -20.34
C VAL A 50 -0.47 1.13 -20.25
N GLN A 51 -1.40 0.28 -19.82
CA GLN A 51 -2.81 0.65 -19.61
C GLN A 51 -3.08 1.26 -18.24
N VAL A 52 -2.11 1.38 -17.34
CA VAL A 52 -2.31 1.98 -16.00
C VAL A 52 -1.15 2.86 -15.55
N GLU A 53 0.03 2.70 -16.15
CA GLU A 53 1.29 3.32 -15.70
C GLU A 53 1.30 4.85 -15.74
N GLU A 54 0.85 5.46 -16.84
CA GLU A 54 0.95 6.91 -17.05
C GLU A 54 0.09 7.68 -16.03
N VAL A 55 -1.18 7.29 -15.90
CA VAL A 55 -2.12 7.87 -14.93
C VAL A 55 -1.80 7.43 -13.50
N GLY A 56 -1.40 6.18 -13.29
CA GLY A 56 -1.05 5.65 -11.97
C GLY A 56 0.15 6.39 -11.36
N ASN A 57 1.19 6.62 -12.15
CA ASN A 57 2.35 7.43 -11.74
C ASN A 57 1.92 8.87 -11.48
N TRP A 58 1.15 9.48 -12.39
CA TRP A 58 0.67 10.86 -12.19
C TRP A 58 -0.18 11.02 -10.91
N LEU A 59 -1.08 10.07 -10.60
CA LEU A 59 -1.86 10.05 -9.36
C LEU A 59 -0.95 9.98 -8.13
N THR A 60 0.07 9.14 -8.19
CA THR A 60 0.99 8.89 -7.07
C THR A 60 1.93 10.08 -6.85
N ASP A 61 2.46 10.67 -7.92
CA ASP A 61 3.29 11.86 -7.88
C ASP A 61 2.52 13.07 -7.30
N ASN A 62 1.21 13.12 -7.55
CA ASN A 62 0.32 14.19 -7.08
C ASN A 62 -0.53 13.78 -5.88
N MET A 63 -0.12 12.75 -5.12
CA MET A 63 -0.95 12.16 -4.06
C MET A 63 -1.34 13.16 -2.97
N ALA A 64 -0.50 14.17 -2.73
CA ALA A 64 -0.74 15.27 -1.79
C ALA A 64 -2.11 15.97 -2.00
N ILE A 65 -2.54 16.15 -3.26
CA ILE A 65 -3.80 16.83 -3.58
C ILE A 65 -5.01 16.06 -3.03
N PHE A 66 -4.95 14.72 -3.03
CA PHE A 66 -6.04 13.88 -2.50
C PHE A 66 -6.16 13.93 -0.97
N PHE A 67 -5.15 14.43 -0.26
CA PHE A 67 -5.23 14.63 1.19
C PHE A 67 -5.87 15.96 1.57
N VAL A 68 -6.00 16.91 0.65
CA VAL A 68 -6.62 18.22 0.93
C VAL A 68 -8.06 18.08 1.41
N PRO A 69 -8.95 17.30 0.75
CA PRO A 69 -10.33 17.10 1.23
C PRO A 69 -10.39 16.47 2.63
N ALA A 70 -9.53 15.48 2.90
CA ALA A 70 -9.44 14.85 4.22
C ALA A 70 -9.00 15.86 5.30
N GLY A 71 -8.00 16.69 5.00
CA GLY A 71 -7.52 17.75 5.90
C GLY A 71 -8.57 18.82 6.18
N VAL A 72 -9.28 19.29 5.14
CA VAL A 72 -10.39 20.25 5.30
C VAL A 72 -11.53 19.63 6.13
N GLY A 73 -11.80 18.33 5.95
CA GLY A 73 -12.74 17.59 6.80
C GLY A 73 -12.37 17.65 8.28
N LEU A 74 -11.08 17.53 8.62
CA LEU A 74 -10.61 17.62 10.02
C LEU A 74 -10.79 19.01 10.62
N MET A 75 -10.77 20.08 9.82
CA MET A 75 -10.99 21.45 10.31
C MET A 75 -12.37 21.64 10.95
N THR A 76 -13.36 20.83 10.58
CA THR A 76 -14.68 20.83 11.24
C THR A 76 -14.61 20.48 12.73
N ASN A 77 -13.57 19.77 13.16
CA ASN A 77 -13.34 19.34 14.53
C ASN A 77 -12.07 19.96 15.15
N PHE A 78 -11.62 21.10 14.61
CA PHE A 78 -10.33 21.69 14.98
C PHE A 78 -10.19 21.97 16.48
N GLY A 79 -11.28 22.32 17.18
CA GLY A 79 -11.26 22.52 18.63
C GLY A 79 -10.79 21.28 19.40
N ILE A 80 -11.34 20.11 19.09
CA ILE A 80 -10.96 18.84 19.73
C ILE A 80 -9.50 18.50 19.39
N LEU A 81 -9.09 18.66 18.12
CA LEU A 81 -7.70 18.42 17.72
C LEU A 81 -6.73 19.36 18.46
N GLY A 82 -7.13 20.62 18.68
CA GLY A 82 -6.37 21.62 19.43
C GLY A 82 -6.19 21.28 20.91
N ASP A 83 -7.06 20.48 21.52
CA ASP A 83 -6.91 20.04 22.91
C ASP A 83 -5.96 18.85 23.06
N ILE A 84 -5.84 18.01 22.01
CA ILE A 84 -5.05 16.76 22.04
C ILE A 84 -3.84 16.75 21.11
N TRP A 85 -3.48 17.89 20.51
CA TRP A 85 -2.44 17.98 19.48
C TRP A 85 -1.10 17.39 19.90
N TRP A 86 -0.71 17.59 21.16
CA TRP A 86 0.54 17.06 21.70
C TRP A 86 0.49 15.54 21.87
N GLN A 87 -0.63 15.02 22.39
CA GLN A 87 -0.89 13.59 22.52
C GLN A 87 -0.88 12.92 21.14
N LEU A 88 -1.45 13.57 20.11
CA LEU A 88 -1.43 13.09 18.73
C LEU A 88 0.01 13.01 18.19
N LEU A 89 0.81 14.06 18.34
CA LEU A 89 2.20 14.08 17.88
C LEU A 89 3.03 12.96 18.52
N VAL A 90 2.93 12.80 19.84
CA VAL A 90 3.65 11.75 20.58
C VAL A 90 3.18 10.36 20.13
N THR A 91 1.87 10.16 19.99
CA THR A 91 1.30 8.87 19.56
C THR A 91 1.75 8.51 18.15
N ILE A 92 1.70 9.45 17.20
CA ILE A 92 2.16 9.25 15.82
C ILE A 92 3.64 8.89 15.81
N PHE A 93 4.48 9.68 16.47
CA PHE A 93 5.92 9.45 16.46
C PHE A 93 6.31 8.08 17.03
N ILE A 94 5.73 7.71 18.18
CA ILE A 94 5.99 6.42 18.83
C ILE A 94 5.47 5.28 17.95
N THR A 95 4.22 5.34 17.51
CA THR A 95 3.59 4.23 16.75
C THR A 95 4.26 4.03 15.39
N THR A 96 4.57 5.11 14.66
CA THR A 96 5.27 5.02 13.38
C THR A 96 6.68 4.44 13.55
N THR A 97 7.44 4.91 14.54
CA THR A 97 8.79 4.38 14.79
C THR A 97 8.77 2.91 15.16
N LEU A 98 7.88 2.52 16.09
CA LEU A 98 7.73 1.13 16.51
C LEU A 98 7.27 0.24 15.35
N MET A 99 6.31 0.69 14.54
CA MET A 99 5.79 -0.05 13.40
C MET A 99 6.89 -0.28 12.35
N ILE A 100 7.66 0.75 12.01
CA ILE A 100 8.79 0.63 11.08
C ILE A 100 9.86 -0.30 11.64
N ALA A 101 10.24 -0.15 12.91
CA ALA A 101 11.24 -1.02 13.56
C ALA A 101 10.79 -2.48 13.58
N PHE A 102 9.51 -2.74 13.86
CA PHE A 102 8.93 -4.08 13.88
C PHE A 102 8.92 -4.73 12.49
N VAL A 103 8.46 -4.00 11.47
CA VAL A 103 8.48 -4.48 10.07
C VAL A 103 9.92 -4.74 9.63
N ALA A 104 10.83 -3.81 9.90
CA ALA A 104 12.25 -3.95 9.58
C ALA A 104 12.87 -5.19 10.26
N TYR A 105 12.56 -5.42 11.54
CA TYR A 105 13.03 -6.60 12.27
C TYR A 105 12.53 -7.90 11.63
N ILE A 106 11.23 -8.01 11.35
CA ILE A 106 10.65 -9.22 10.72
C ILE A 106 11.30 -9.48 9.35
N VAL A 107 11.38 -8.45 8.51
CA VAL A 107 11.95 -8.57 7.15
C VAL A 107 13.43 -8.97 7.22
N GLN A 108 14.22 -8.36 8.11
CA GLN A 108 15.62 -8.75 8.29
C GLN A 108 15.76 -10.19 8.78
N ARG A 109 14.89 -10.63 9.68
CA ARG A 109 14.91 -12.01 10.21
C ARG A 109 14.57 -13.03 9.12
N ILE A 110 13.60 -12.73 8.27
CA ILE A 110 13.25 -13.58 7.12
C ILE A 110 14.40 -13.61 6.12
N LYS A 111 14.96 -12.43 5.78
CA LYS A 111 16.07 -12.32 4.82
C LYS A 111 17.30 -13.11 5.27
N ARG A 112 17.74 -12.96 6.53
CA ARG A 112 18.89 -13.71 7.07
C ARG A 112 18.70 -15.22 6.92
N ARG A 113 17.51 -15.74 7.20
CA ARG A 113 17.20 -17.18 7.04
C ARG A 113 17.24 -17.65 5.59
N THR A 114 16.90 -16.79 4.64
CA THR A 114 16.96 -17.10 3.22
C THR A 114 18.41 -17.05 2.72
N ASP A 115 19.18 -16.05 3.13
CA ASP A 115 20.59 -15.89 2.77
C ASP A 115 21.45 -17.05 3.32
N ASP A 116 21.23 -17.48 4.58
CA ASP A 116 21.91 -18.63 5.19
C ASP A 116 21.63 -19.94 4.42
N LYS A 117 20.41 -20.13 3.89
CA LYS A 117 20.03 -21.31 3.10
C LYS A 117 20.68 -21.31 1.71
N LEU A 118 20.83 -20.14 1.09
CA LEU A 118 21.46 -20.00 -0.22
C LEU A 118 22.97 -20.30 -0.14
N GLN A 119 23.63 -19.83 0.92
CA GLN A 119 25.07 -20.05 1.14
C GLN A 119 25.40 -21.53 1.43
N ASN A 120 24.54 -22.23 2.19
CA ASN A 120 24.73 -23.67 2.44
C ASN A 120 24.51 -24.53 1.18
N THR A 121 23.64 -24.09 0.27
CA THR A 121 23.34 -24.81 -0.98
C THR A 121 24.46 -24.66 -2.01
N SER A 122 25.13 -23.49 -2.07
CA SER A 122 26.29 -23.28 -2.95
C SER A 122 27.52 -24.08 -2.50
N VAL A 123 27.79 -24.15 -1.19
CA VAL A 123 28.91 -24.94 -0.63
C VAL A 123 28.71 -26.44 -0.89
N SER A 124 27.47 -26.95 -0.80
CA SER A 124 27.16 -28.35 -1.12
C SER A 124 27.31 -28.69 -2.62
N LYS A 125 27.23 -27.71 -3.52
CA LYS A 125 27.44 -27.91 -4.97
C LYS A 125 28.90 -27.83 -5.38
N GLU A 126 29.73 -27.09 -4.66
CA GLU A 126 31.18 -27.03 -4.89
C GLU A 126 31.93 -28.24 -4.28
N ALA A 127 31.31 -28.93 -3.32
CA ALA A 127 31.87 -30.11 -2.66
C ALA A 127 31.55 -31.46 -3.37
N VAL A 128 30.87 -31.43 -4.52
CA VAL A 128 30.55 -32.60 -5.38
C VAL A 128 31.20 -32.40 -6.73
#